data_AF-A0AAX7VBY3-F1
#
_entry.id   AF-A0AAX7VBY3-F1
#
_cell.length_a   1.000
_cell.length_b   1.000
_cell.length_c   1.000
_cell.angle_alpha   90.00
_cell.angle_beta   90.00
_cell.angle_gamma   90.00
#
_symmetry.space_group_name_H-M   'P 1'
#
loop_
_entity.id
_entity.type
_entity.pdbx_description
1 polymer ?
#
loop_
_entity_poly.entity_id
_entity_poly.type
_entity_poly.pdbx_seq_one_letter_code
_entity_poly.pdbx_strand_id
1 'polypeptide(L)'
;MKRNMENGTDYGFLVRQNSELLRALDELEKTCATLREENGLLRKSSAPETEEKVRRLRRKNTELAVLAKRLEERARKLQEANLKVNSPSLMRPGSVEQYKRAFARQRARDLAQHADVLLSKDKEIAALQQECRELEARLGITKVFITHLLLSKFIQPRLKCGELSKKRKECENLEHEVKKRQKRCLDLVSEPCAPLFPSTRAENEELREDLSEVTAQRNSVLEENQRLRAKLENLEQVLKHMREVAERRQQLELEHEQALAILKFKQDEIKRLQRAQLFAKREHEGVVQMLEVSSKVRELEEKCRSQSEQFGLLSQELEKFRMQASKVDLASSSLLNNPTLSVLTNGVGLSRVERSPVTKHRELPTISVSKSGSSSSKSETTHLMPKSDTHLSPHKSTSEVEELDIDIAPAPCPASRGAAKLQVFIARYSYNPYDGPNDNPEVELPLTAGEYIYVYGDMDDDGFYEGPPDAPLDVQLEHGPSPGIALISWLPVTIDAAGTSNGVRVTGYTIYADAKKVLEVSSPTAGSALLGPSQIHSLLAAQELTVRTTSSQSLFSKT
;
A
#
# COMPACT_ATOMS: atom_id res chain seq x y z
N MET A 1 -18.58 96.29 42.75
CA MET A 1 -19.03 95.45 41.62
C MET A 1 -18.27 94.13 41.64
N LYS A 2 -18.95 93.09 41.15
CA LYS A 2 -18.53 91.73 40.74
C LYS A 2 -17.02 91.42 40.60
N ARG A 3 -16.66 90.23 41.10
CA ARG A 3 -15.66 89.24 40.63
C ARG A 3 -14.84 89.63 39.38
N ASN A 4 -13.53 89.42 39.46
CA ASN A 4 -12.83 88.42 38.62
C ASN A 4 -11.36 88.21 39.04
N MET A 5 -10.86 87.01 38.75
CA MET A 5 -9.48 86.47 38.84
C MET A 5 -9.27 85.35 39.88
N GLU A 6 -10.01 84.25 39.65
CA GLU A 6 -9.43 82.91 39.87
C GLU A 6 -8.24 82.75 38.90
N ASN A 7 -7.07 82.34 39.41
CA ASN A 7 -6.06 81.50 38.74
C ASN A 7 -4.76 81.51 39.57
N GLY A 8 -4.48 80.37 40.19
CA GLY A 8 -3.33 80.19 41.07
C GLY A 8 -3.18 78.71 41.41
N THR A 9 -3.09 77.87 40.39
CA THR A 9 -2.82 76.44 40.54
C THR A 9 -1.51 76.26 41.29
N ASP A 10 -1.55 75.56 42.43
CA ASP A 10 -0.39 75.33 43.29
C ASP A 10 0.81 74.81 42.48
N TYR A 11 1.96 75.47 42.62
CA TYR A 11 3.20 75.07 41.96
C TYR A 11 3.58 73.61 42.30
N GLY A 12 3.32 73.18 43.54
CA GLY A 12 3.52 71.80 43.98
C GLY A 12 2.58 70.78 43.32
N PHE A 13 1.43 71.20 42.80
CA PHE A 13 0.56 70.37 41.97
C PHE A 13 1.09 70.28 40.53
N LEU A 14 1.49 71.41 39.92
CA LEU A 14 2.06 71.43 38.57
C LEU A 14 3.37 70.63 38.44
N VAL A 15 4.24 70.67 39.46
CA VAL A 15 5.49 69.88 39.47
C VAL A 15 5.20 68.39 39.51
N ARG A 16 4.22 67.94 40.33
CA ARG A 16 3.80 66.53 40.37
C ARG A 16 3.17 66.10 39.04
N GLN A 17 2.27 66.91 38.49
CA GLN A 17 1.63 66.63 37.20
C GLN A 17 2.65 66.56 36.05
N ASN A 18 3.64 67.46 36.01
CA ASN A 18 4.73 67.38 35.03
C ASN A 18 5.61 66.13 35.23
N SER A 19 5.90 65.73 36.47
CA SER A 19 6.64 64.50 36.75
C SER A 19 5.88 63.24 36.33
N GLU A 20 4.55 63.24 36.47
CA GLU A 20 3.67 62.16 35.99
C GLU A 20 3.61 62.12 34.46
N LEU A 21 3.49 63.28 33.80
CA LEU A 21 3.49 63.38 32.33
C LEU A 21 4.83 62.97 31.71
N LEU A 22 5.97 63.34 32.33
CA LEU A 22 7.30 62.93 31.87
C LEU A 22 7.50 61.41 31.97
N ARG A 23 7.02 60.79 33.06
CA ARG A 23 7.04 59.32 33.22
C ARG A 23 6.12 58.62 32.23
N ALA A 24 4.91 59.16 31.99
CA ALA A 24 4.01 58.64 30.97
C ALA A 24 4.58 58.77 29.54
N LEU A 25 5.35 59.83 29.25
CA LEU A 25 6.07 60.00 27.99
C LEU A 25 7.18 58.95 27.82
N ASP A 26 8.01 58.72 28.84
CA ASP A 26 9.06 57.69 28.82
C ASP A 26 8.47 56.26 28.67
N GLU A 27 7.37 55.95 29.35
CA GLU A 27 6.61 54.70 29.17
C GLU A 27 6.04 54.58 27.74
N LEU A 28 5.48 55.66 27.18
CA LEU A 28 4.96 55.67 25.82
C LEU A 28 6.06 55.54 24.75
N GLU A 29 7.20 56.19 24.94
CA GLU A 29 8.36 56.09 24.03
C GLU A 29 8.92 54.66 24.01
N LYS A 30 9.05 54.02 25.18
CA LYS A 30 9.42 52.60 25.31
C LYS A 30 8.42 51.69 24.60
N THR A 31 7.13 51.92 24.80
CA THR A 31 6.05 51.17 24.13
C THR A 31 6.08 51.36 22.62
N CYS A 32 6.41 52.57 22.14
CA CYS A 32 6.56 52.84 20.71
C CYS A 32 7.85 52.23 20.12
N ALA A 33 8.89 52.01 20.94
CA ALA A 33 10.10 51.31 20.53
C ALA A 33 9.86 49.80 20.35
N THR A 34 9.23 49.15 21.33
CA THR A 34 8.87 47.72 21.23
C THR A 34 7.89 47.48 20.09
N LEU A 35 6.84 48.28 19.94
CA LEU A 35 5.90 48.17 18.80
C LEU A 35 6.60 48.36 17.44
N ARG A 36 7.65 49.19 17.35
CA ARG A 36 8.46 49.34 16.13
C ARG A 36 9.29 48.08 15.84
N GLU A 37 9.87 47.47 16.87
CA GLU A 37 10.64 46.22 16.75
C GLU A 37 9.74 45.03 16.37
N GLU A 38 8.59 44.87 17.03
CA GLU A 38 7.58 43.85 16.71
C GLU A 38 7.06 44.00 15.27
N ASN A 39 6.74 45.22 14.82
CA ASN A 39 6.37 45.47 13.42
C ASN A 39 7.52 45.14 12.44
N GLY A 40 8.77 45.34 12.85
CA GLY A 40 9.95 44.93 12.09
C GLY A 40 10.06 43.41 11.97
N LEU A 41 9.82 42.68 13.05
CA LEU A 41 9.80 41.21 13.08
C LEU A 41 8.63 40.64 12.27
N LEU A 42 7.43 41.18 12.41
CA LEU A 42 6.25 40.78 11.63
C LEU A 42 6.44 40.99 10.12
N ARG A 43 7.12 42.06 9.70
CA ARG A 43 7.51 42.26 8.30
C ARG A 43 8.56 41.24 7.83
N LYS A 44 9.53 40.89 8.70
CA LYS A 44 10.55 39.88 8.40
C LYS A 44 10.00 38.45 8.36
N SER A 45 8.94 38.12 9.10
CA SER A 45 8.32 36.79 9.07
C SER A 45 7.31 36.62 7.91
N SER A 46 6.53 37.67 7.60
CA SER A 46 5.55 37.63 6.50
C SER A 46 6.15 37.75 5.09
N ALA A 47 7.22 38.52 4.91
CA ALA A 47 7.89 38.67 3.63
C ALA A 47 8.36 37.34 3.00
N PRO A 48 9.14 36.46 3.67
CA PRO A 48 9.67 35.24 3.06
C PRO A 48 8.57 34.24 2.68
N GLU A 49 7.47 34.17 3.44
CA GLU A 49 6.33 33.31 3.10
C GLU A 49 5.66 33.76 1.79
N THR A 50 5.43 35.07 1.64
CA THR A 50 4.87 35.62 0.39
C THR A 50 5.82 35.45 -0.80
N GLU A 51 7.12 35.62 -0.61
CA GLU A 51 8.12 35.43 -1.66
C GLU A 51 8.21 33.96 -2.09
N GLU A 52 8.21 33.02 -1.15
CA GLU A 52 8.25 31.59 -1.46
C GLU A 52 6.95 31.10 -2.12
N LYS A 53 5.80 31.68 -1.75
CA LYS A 53 4.53 31.48 -2.48
C LYS A 53 4.62 31.96 -3.93
N VAL A 54 5.29 33.10 -4.19
CA VAL A 54 5.58 33.57 -5.55
C VAL A 54 6.55 32.65 -6.29
N ARG A 55 7.62 32.15 -5.65
CA ARG A 55 8.54 31.17 -6.27
C ARG A 55 7.83 29.85 -6.61
N ARG A 56 6.92 29.38 -5.75
CA ARG A 56 6.10 28.19 -5.98
C ARG A 56 5.10 28.38 -7.13
N LEU A 57 4.47 29.55 -7.23
CA LEU A 57 3.59 29.91 -8.35
C LEU A 57 4.36 30.02 -9.67
N ARG A 58 5.58 30.58 -9.66
CA ARG A 58 6.45 30.61 -10.86
C ARG A 58 6.80 29.21 -11.35
N ARG A 59 7.20 28.29 -10.46
CA ARG A 59 7.44 26.87 -10.78
C ARG A 59 6.22 26.21 -11.43
N LYS A 60 5.04 26.32 -10.81
CA LYS A 60 3.78 25.80 -11.36
C LYS A 60 3.43 26.40 -12.73
N ASN A 61 3.65 27.70 -12.95
CA ASN A 61 3.42 28.32 -14.24
C ASN A 61 4.38 27.79 -15.32
N THR A 62 5.65 27.51 -14.99
CA THR A 62 6.59 26.88 -15.94
C THR A 62 6.19 25.43 -16.26
N GLU A 63 5.73 24.65 -15.29
CA GLU A 63 5.22 23.28 -15.50
C GLU A 63 3.97 23.28 -16.40
N LEU A 64 3.02 24.18 -16.15
CA LEU A 64 1.82 24.35 -16.97
C LEU A 64 2.15 24.73 -18.42
N ALA A 65 3.15 25.59 -18.65
CA ALA A 65 3.59 25.95 -20.00
C ALA A 65 4.20 24.74 -20.75
N VAL A 66 4.97 23.89 -20.07
CA VAL A 66 5.52 22.65 -20.65
C VAL A 66 4.40 21.65 -20.98
N LEU A 67 3.40 21.51 -20.09
CA LEU A 67 2.23 20.65 -20.33
C LEU A 67 1.39 21.15 -21.51
N ALA A 68 1.13 22.46 -21.60
CA ALA A 68 0.41 23.07 -22.72
C ALA A 68 1.11 22.78 -24.06
N LYS A 69 2.42 23.03 -24.16
CA LYS A 69 3.21 22.75 -25.36
C LYS A 69 3.18 21.27 -25.75
N ARG A 70 3.24 20.35 -24.77
CA ARG A 70 3.13 18.90 -25.01
C ARG A 70 1.73 18.49 -25.50
N LEU A 71 0.67 19.15 -25.03
CA LEU A 71 -0.70 18.93 -25.49
C LEU A 71 -0.91 19.46 -26.92
N GLU A 72 -0.40 20.65 -27.25
CA GLU A 72 -0.41 21.20 -28.61
C GLU A 72 0.30 20.28 -29.61
N GLU A 73 1.48 19.77 -29.26
CA GLU A 73 2.23 18.86 -30.13
C GLU A 73 1.52 17.51 -30.30
N ARG A 74 0.85 17.00 -29.25
CA ARG A 74 0.02 15.79 -29.34
C ARG A 74 -1.23 16.02 -30.21
N ALA A 75 -1.86 17.19 -30.11
CA ALA A 75 -2.99 17.58 -30.95
C ALA A 75 -2.58 17.67 -32.43
N ARG A 76 -1.41 18.26 -32.72
CA ARG A 76 -0.85 18.34 -34.08
C ARG A 76 -0.59 16.96 -34.68
N LYS A 77 0.09 16.06 -33.94
CA LYS A 77 0.33 14.67 -34.36
C LYS A 77 -0.98 13.90 -34.60
N LEU A 78 -2.03 14.18 -33.83
CA LEU A 78 -3.35 13.57 -34.00
C LEU A 78 -4.12 14.14 -35.20
N GLN A 79 -3.96 15.43 -35.52
CA GLN A 79 -4.47 16.03 -36.76
C GLN A 79 -3.76 15.45 -38.00
N GLU A 80 -2.43 15.34 -37.97
CA GLU A 80 -1.63 14.71 -39.04
C GLU A 80 -2.01 13.24 -39.27
N ALA A 81 -2.24 12.48 -38.19
CA ALA A 81 -2.71 11.10 -38.27
C ALA A 81 -4.11 10.98 -38.89
N ASN A 82 -5.06 11.83 -38.48
CA ASN A 82 -6.41 11.85 -39.05
C ASN A 82 -6.40 12.24 -40.55
N LEU A 83 -5.56 13.19 -40.95
CA LEU A 83 -5.38 13.55 -42.37
C LEU A 83 -4.84 12.37 -43.20
N LYS A 84 -3.96 11.53 -42.64
CA LYS A 84 -3.48 10.31 -43.31
C LYS A 84 -4.56 9.23 -43.44
N VAL A 85 -5.39 9.04 -42.40
CA VAL A 85 -6.48 8.04 -42.40
C VAL A 85 -7.62 8.41 -43.35
N ASN A 86 -7.90 9.70 -43.56
CA ASN A 86 -8.97 10.17 -44.45
C ASN A 86 -8.65 10.14 -45.96
N SER A 87 -7.66 9.36 -46.39
CA SER A 87 -7.42 9.07 -47.81
C SER A 87 -8.54 8.14 -48.34
N PRO A 88 -9.40 8.56 -49.28
CA PRO A 88 -10.62 7.83 -49.61
C PRO A 88 -10.33 6.59 -50.49
N SER A 89 -10.10 5.45 -49.84
CA SER A 89 -10.02 4.13 -50.49
C SER A 89 -11.43 3.52 -50.61
N LEU A 90 -11.88 3.25 -51.85
CA LEU A 90 -13.17 2.61 -52.09
C LEU A 90 -13.19 1.18 -51.55
N MET A 91 -13.98 0.92 -50.50
CA MET A 91 -14.30 -0.42 -50.01
C MET A 91 -15.81 -0.64 -49.95
N ARG A 92 -16.26 -1.85 -50.33
CA ARG A 92 -17.67 -2.15 -50.62
C ARG A 92 -18.51 -2.24 -49.32
N PRO A 93 -19.71 -1.62 -49.21
CA PRO A 93 -20.41 -1.44 -47.92
C PRO A 93 -20.78 -2.72 -47.15
N GLY A 94 -21.02 -3.84 -47.83
CA GLY A 94 -21.56 -5.06 -47.20
C GLY A 94 -20.63 -5.69 -46.15
N SER A 95 -19.32 -5.60 -46.34
CA SER A 95 -18.31 -6.21 -45.45
C SER A 95 -18.26 -5.53 -44.08
N VAL A 96 -18.31 -4.19 -44.09
CA VAL A 96 -18.21 -3.35 -42.88
C VAL A 96 -19.40 -3.61 -41.94
N GLU A 97 -20.60 -3.75 -42.49
CA GLU A 97 -21.82 -4.06 -41.73
C GLU A 97 -21.83 -5.49 -41.17
N GLN A 98 -21.10 -6.43 -41.79
CA GLN A 98 -20.86 -7.75 -41.21
C GLN A 98 -19.94 -7.68 -39.98
N TYR A 99 -18.82 -6.96 -40.06
CA TYR A 99 -17.90 -6.78 -38.93
C TYR A 99 -18.55 -6.05 -37.75
N LYS A 100 -19.29 -4.95 -37.98
CA LYS A 100 -20.08 -4.26 -36.95
C LYS A 100 -21.05 -5.21 -36.23
N ARG A 101 -21.77 -6.03 -37.00
CA ARG A 101 -22.75 -7.00 -36.46
C ARG A 101 -22.08 -8.15 -35.70
N ALA A 102 -20.89 -8.59 -36.11
CA ALA A 102 -20.08 -9.56 -35.38
C ALA A 102 -19.57 -8.99 -34.05
N PHE A 103 -19.04 -7.77 -34.06
CA PHE A 103 -18.54 -7.07 -32.87
C PHE A 103 -19.67 -6.81 -31.85
N ALA A 104 -20.84 -6.35 -32.32
CA ALA A 104 -22.01 -6.17 -31.46
C ALA A 104 -22.46 -7.48 -30.79
N ARG A 105 -22.43 -8.61 -31.51
CA ARG A 105 -22.73 -9.95 -30.96
C ARG A 105 -21.68 -10.42 -29.96
N GLN A 106 -20.40 -10.10 -30.17
CA GLN A 106 -19.36 -10.43 -29.20
C GLN A 106 -19.56 -9.63 -27.91
N ARG A 107 -19.69 -8.30 -28.02
CA ARG A 107 -19.96 -7.41 -26.88
C ARG A 107 -21.20 -7.81 -26.08
N ALA A 108 -22.25 -8.29 -26.75
CA ALA A 108 -23.44 -8.81 -26.08
C ALA A 108 -23.17 -10.10 -25.28
N ARG A 109 -22.31 -11.00 -25.77
CA ARG A 109 -21.86 -12.20 -25.04
C ARG A 109 -20.98 -11.83 -23.85
N ASP A 110 -20.03 -10.92 -24.04
CA ASP A 110 -19.12 -10.47 -22.97
C ASP A 110 -19.91 -9.81 -21.82
N LEU A 111 -20.92 -9.00 -22.16
CA LEU A 111 -21.83 -8.38 -21.17
C LEU A 111 -22.71 -9.42 -20.45
N ALA A 112 -23.20 -10.45 -21.15
CA ALA A 112 -23.97 -11.53 -20.53
C ALA A 112 -23.09 -12.34 -19.54
N GLN A 113 -21.88 -12.71 -19.94
CA GLN A 113 -20.92 -13.40 -19.08
C GLN A 113 -20.56 -12.55 -17.84
N HIS A 114 -20.39 -11.24 -18.00
CA HIS A 114 -20.15 -10.34 -16.87
C HIS A 114 -21.37 -10.26 -15.93
N ALA A 115 -22.60 -10.28 -16.46
CA ALA A 115 -23.81 -10.31 -15.66
C ALA A 115 -23.95 -11.64 -14.87
N ASP A 116 -23.64 -12.77 -15.50
CA ASP A 116 -23.65 -14.09 -14.83
C ASP A 116 -22.64 -14.16 -13.68
N VAL A 117 -21.43 -13.59 -13.85
CA VAL A 117 -20.42 -13.49 -12.79
C VAL A 117 -20.89 -12.60 -11.64
N LEU A 118 -21.51 -11.45 -11.93
CA LEU A 118 -22.10 -10.58 -10.90
C LEU A 118 -23.20 -11.32 -10.13
N LEU A 119 -24.15 -11.98 -10.81
CA LEU A 119 -25.21 -12.76 -10.17
C LEU A 119 -24.68 -13.95 -9.34
N SER A 120 -23.52 -14.51 -9.69
CA SER A 120 -22.82 -15.49 -8.86
C SER A 120 -22.25 -14.86 -7.59
N LYS A 121 -21.66 -13.66 -7.68
CA LYS A 121 -21.13 -12.91 -6.53
C LYS A 121 -22.21 -12.37 -5.61
N ASP A 122 -23.36 -11.94 -6.15
CA ASP A 122 -24.52 -11.53 -5.34
C ASP A 122 -25.08 -12.69 -4.50
N LYS A 123 -25.07 -13.92 -5.04
CA LYS A 123 -25.44 -15.14 -4.29
C LYS A 123 -24.45 -15.47 -3.18
N GLU A 124 -23.16 -15.31 -3.45
CA GLU A 124 -22.09 -15.49 -2.46
C GLU A 124 -22.19 -14.46 -1.33
N ILE A 125 -22.45 -13.18 -1.66
CA ILE A 125 -22.72 -12.11 -0.71
C ILE A 125 -23.98 -12.43 0.11
N ALA A 126 -25.07 -12.89 -0.51
CA ALA A 126 -26.31 -13.25 0.19
C ALA A 126 -26.10 -14.42 1.17
N ALA A 127 -25.29 -15.42 0.80
CA ALA A 127 -24.92 -16.54 1.66
C ALA A 127 -24.05 -16.07 2.85
N LEU A 128 -23.01 -15.28 2.61
CA LEU A 128 -22.16 -14.71 3.66
C LEU A 128 -22.96 -13.80 4.60
N GLN A 129 -23.90 -12.99 4.08
CA GLN A 129 -24.80 -12.20 4.91
C GLN A 129 -25.74 -13.06 5.76
N GLN A 130 -26.15 -14.24 5.28
CA GLN A 130 -26.92 -15.19 6.08
C GLN A 130 -26.06 -15.81 7.19
N GLU A 131 -24.83 -16.23 6.86
CA GLU A 131 -23.88 -16.75 7.85
C GLU A 131 -23.56 -15.70 8.93
N CYS A 132 -23.34 -14.44 8.55
CA CYS A 132 -23.19 -13.32 9.49
C CYS A 132 -24.43 -13.17 10.40
N ARG A 133 -25.65 -13.22 9.86
CA ARG A 133 -26.89 -13.17 10.67
C ARG A 133 -27.02 -14.37 11.62
N GLU A 134 -26.60 -15.56 11.21
CA GLU A 134 -26.60 -16.77 12.05
C GLU A 134 -25.53 -16.69 13.15
N LEU A 135 -24.35 -16.16 12.85
CA LEU A 135 -23.29 -15.86 13.82
C LEU A 135 -23.71 -14.76 14.80
N GLU A 136 -24.36 -13.69 14.33
CA GLU A 136 -24.95 -12.65 15.18
C GLU A 136 -26.06 -13.20 16.09
N ALA A 137 -26.91 -14.10 15.59
CA ALA A 137 -27.92 -14.77 16.42
C ALA A 137 -27.27 -15.66 17.49
N ARG A 138 -26.22 -16.42 17.14
CA ARG A 138 -25.44 -17.23 18.10
C ARG A 138 -24.71 -16.36 19.14
N LEU A 139 -24.12 -15.24 18.73
CA LEU A 139 -23.53 -14.25 19.61
C LEU A 139 -24.59 -13.54 20.47
N GLY A 140 -25.80 -13.33 19.93
CA GLY A 140 -26.95 -12.80 20.65
C GLY A 140 -27.41 -13.74 21.76
N ILE A 141 -27.58 -15.04 21.46
CA ILE A 141 -27.88 -16.09 22.44
C ILE A 141 -26.75 -16.17 23.49
N THR A 142 -25.48 -16.09 23.07
CA THR A 142 -24.33 -16.09 23.98
C THR A 142 -24.32 -14.84 24.87
N LYS A 143 -24.65 -13.65 24.34
CA LYS A 143 -24.82 -12.41 25.10
C LYS A 143 -26.02 -12.45 26.05
N VAL A 144 -27.13 -13.08 25.67
CA VAL A 144 -28.28 -13.32 26.56
C VAL A 144 -27.90 -14.32 27.67
N PHE A 145 -27.14 -15.35 27.36
CA PHE A 145 -26.64 -16.31 28.36
C PHE A 145 -25.63 -15.68 29.32
N ILE A 146 -24.68 -14.89 28.80
CA ILE A 146 -23.72 -14.12 29.60
C ILE A 146 -24.45 -13.04 30.42
N THR A 147 -25.43 -12.32 29.87
CA THR A 147 -26.20 -11.34 30.67
C THR A 147 -27.10 -12.01 31.70
N HIS A 148 -27.66 -13.20 31.45
CA HIS A 148 -28.39 -13.97 32.45
C HIS A 148 -27.47 -14.48 33.57
N LEU A 149 -26.26 -14.95 33.22
CA LEU A 149 -25.25 -15.40 34.18
C LEU A 149 -24.65 -14.23 34.98
N LEU A 150 -24.44 -13.08 34.34
CA LEU A 150 -24.05 -11.83 35.00
C LEU A 150 -25.19 -11.30 35.86
N LEU A 151 -26.45 -11.30 35.42
CA LEU A 151 -27.60 -10.85 36.22
C LEU A 151 -27.81 -11.76 37.45
N SER A 152 -27.59 -13.07 37.30
CA SER A 152 -27.54 -14.03 38.41
C SER A 152 -26.41 -13.72 39.41
N LYS A 153 -25.24 -13.25 38.96
CA LYS A 153 -24.11 -12.83 39.82
C LYS A 153 -24.17 -11.37 40.32
N PHE A 154 -24.88 -10.47 39.63
CA PHE A 154 -24.97 -9.03 39.91
C PHE A 154 -26.29 -8.57 40.54
N ILE A 155 -27.18 -9.49 40.95
CA ILE A 155 -28.33 -9.15 41.81
C ILE A 155 -27.98 -9.15 43.31
N GLN A 156 -26.78 -9.60 43.72
CA GLN A 156 -26.31 -9.44 45.11
C GLN A 156 -25.87 -8.01 45.50
N PRO A 157 -25.24 -7.17 44.64
CA PRO A 157 -24.82 -5.81 45.04
C PRO A 157 -25.94 -4.77 45.20
N ARG A 158 -27.18 -5.05 44.76
CA ARG A 158 -28.27 -4.04 44.79
C ARG A 158 -28.73 -3.65 46.20
N LEU A 159 -28.44 -4.44 47.24
CA LEU A 159 -28.68 -4.04 48.64
C LEU A 159 -27.84 -2.81 49.03
N LYS A 160 -26.60 -2.69 48.56
CA LYS A 160 -25.69 -1.59 48.92
C LYS A 160 -26.15 -0.21 48.41
N CYS A 161 -26.92 -0.15 47.31
CA CYS A 161 -27.48 1.12 46.84
C CYS A 161 -28.62 1.63 47.76
N GLY A 162 -29.41 0.71 48.32
CA GLY A 162 -30.40 1.04 49.35
C GLY A 162 -29.75 1.47 50.66
N GLU A 163 -28.66 0.82 51.06
CA GLU A 163 -27.86 1.19 52.24
C GLU A 163 -27.17 2.55 52.07
N LEU A 164 -26.52 2.82 50.94
CA LEU A 164 -25.90 4.13 50.65
C LEU A 164 -26.94 5.26 50.56
N SER A 165 -28.15 4.98 50.05
CA SER A 165 -29.26 5.94 50.05
C SER A 165 -29.80 6.21 51.45
N LYS A 166 -29.96 5.16 52.28
CA LYS A 166 -30.29 5.32 53.71
C LYS A 166 -29.21 6.08 54.47
N LYS A 167 -27.93 5.76 54.27
CA LYS A 167 -26.79 6.45 54.92
C LYS A 167 -26.68 7.91 54.50
N ARG A 168 -26.97 8.24 53.22
CA ARG A 168 -27.06 9.63 52.76
C ARG A 168 -28.17 10.40 53.48
N LYS A 169 -29.38 9.82 53.59
CA LYS A 169 -30.50 10.43 54.33
C LYS A 169 -30.25 10.49 55.85
N GLU A 170 -29.54 9.53 56.42
CA GLU A 170 -29.07 9.62 57.82
C GLU A 170 -28.09 10.79 57.98
N CYS A 171 -27.11 10.97 57.10
CA CYS A 171 -26.21 12.13 57.14
C CYS A 171 -26.96 13.46 57.01
N GLU A 172 -27.89 13.60 56.05
CA GLU A 172 -28.70 14.83 55.89
C GLU A 172 -29.54 15.12 57.15
N ASN A 173 -30.19 14.10 57.73
CA ASN A 173 -30.96 14.24 58.96
C ASN A 173 -30.08 14.60 60.17
N LEU A 174 -28.89 13.99 60.29
CA LEU A 174 -27.92 14.30 61.33
C LEU A 174 -27.37 15.72 61.16
N GLU A 175 -27.10 16.18 59.94
CA GLU A 175 -26.66 17.55 59.67
C GLU A 175 -27.74 18.58 60.05
N HIS A 176 -29.01 18.30 59.75
CA HIS A 176 -30.13 19.12 60.18
C HIS A 176 -30.31 19.14 61.70
N GLU A 177 -30.16 18.00 62.38
CA GLU A 177 -30.27 17.91 63.83
C GLU A 177 -29.05 18.53 64.54
N VAL A 178 -27.85 18.47 63.96
CA VAL A 178 -26.64 19.21 64.40
C VAL A 178 -26.87 20.70 64.26
N LYS A 179 -27.32 21.21 63.09
CA LYS A 179 -27.67 22.63 62.90
C LYS A 179 -28.74 23.10 63.91
N LYS A 180 -29.73 22.26 64.21
CA LYS A 180 -30.78 22.53 65.19
C LYS A 180 -30.28 22.44 66.64
N ARG A 181 -29.32 21.56 66.97
CA ARG A 181 -28.63 21.53 68.27
C ARG A 181 -27.72 22.74 68.43
N GLN A 182 -26.94 23.10 67.42
CA GLN A 182 -26.06 24.26 67.44
C GLN A 182 -26.83 25.59 67.57
N LYS A 183 -28.00 25.70 66.91
CA LYS A 183 -28.92 26.83 67.15
C LYS A 183 -29.42 26.86 68.60
N ARG A 184 -29.89 25.72 69.14
CA ARG A 184 -30.29 25.62 70.56
C ARG A 184 -29.14 25.91 71.54
N CYS A 185 -27.89 25.57 71.22
CA CYS A 185 -26.74 25.97 72.02
C CYS A 185 -26.50 27.48 71.96
N LEU A 186 -26.67 28.13 70.80
CA LEU A 186 -26.64 29.59 70.68
C LEU A 186 -27.72 30.25 71.54
N ASP A 187 -28.93 29.69 71.50
CA ASP A 187 -30.09 30.18 72.27
C ASP A 187 -29.86 29.98 73.79
N LEU A 188 -29.28 28.86 74.21
CA LEU A 188 -28.97 28.53 75.62
C LEU A 188 -27.78 29.32 76.19
N VAL A 189 -26.83 29.77 75.36
CA VAL A 189 -25.68 30.61 75.79
C VAL A 189 -26.12 32.04 76.18
N SER A 190 -27.39 32.41 75.95
CA SER A 190 -27.95 33.68 76.42
C SER A 190 -28.50 33.64 77.86
N GLU A 191 -28.54 32.47 78.52
CA GLU A 191 -28.94 32.32 79.93
C GLU A 191 -27.70 32.15 80.84
N PRO A 192 -27.49 33.00 81.86
CA PRO A 192 -26.32 32.93 82.72
C PRO A 192 -26.50 31.91 83.85
N CYS A 193 -25.80 30.77 83.78
CA CYS A 193 -25.68 29.86 84.93
C CYS A 193 -24.24 29.37 85.14
N ALA A 194 -23.88 29.16 86.41
CA ALA A 194 -22.51 28.94 86.89
C ALA A 194 -22.23 27.42 87.14
N PRO A 195 -21.14 27.00 87.81
CA PRO A 195 -20.14 26.14 87.17
C PRO A 195 -20.23 24.66 87.55
N LEU A 196 -20.71 23.85 86.61
CA LEU A 196 -20.61 22.39 86.51
C LEU A 196 -20.48 22.09 84.98
N PHE A 197 -19.60 21.27 84.41
CA PHE A 197 -18.84 20.11 84.89
C PHE A 197 -17.49 19.99 84.13
N PRO A 198 -16.46 19.30 84.69
CA PRO A 198 -15.29 18.87 83.92
C PRO A 198 -15.63 17.90 82.77
N SER A 199 -16.60 16.99 82.98
CA SER A 199 -17.02 15.97 81.99
C SER A 199 -17.47 16.61 80.67
N THR A 200 -18.43 17.53 80.75
CA THR A 200 -19.00 18.18 79.57
C THR A 200 -17.98 19.06 78.83
N ARG A 201 -16.91 19.50 79.50
CA ARG A 201 -15.80 20.19 78.84
C ARG A 201 -14.93 19.21 78.04
N ALA A 202 -14.59 18.06 78.63
CA ALA A 202 -13.85 17.00 77.93
C ALA A 202 -14.62 16.47 76.72
N GLU A 203 -15.92 16.19 76.88
CA GLU A 203 -16.81 15.76 75.79
C GLU A 203 -16.89 16.79 74.63
N ASN A 204 -16.85 18.10 74.94
CA ASN A 204 -16.80 19.15 73.92
C ASN A 204 -15.42 19.33 73.27
N GLU A 205 -14.35 18.85 73.91
CA GLU A 205 -12.98 18.89 73.41
C GLU A 205 -12.72 17.68 72.49
N GLU A 206 -13.17 16.48 72.90
CA GLU A 206 -13.25 15.26 72.10
C GLU A 206 -14.08 15.46 70.82
N LEU A 207 -15.31 15.99 70.93
CA LEU A 207 -16.14 16.31 69.75
C LEU A 207 -15.53 17.36 68.81
N ARG A 208 -14.60 18.20 69.28
CA ARG A 208 -13.85 19.14 68.43
C ARG A 208 -12.68 18.47 67.74
N GLU A 209 -12.03 17.52 68.40
CA GLU A 209 -10.97 16.69 67.82
C GLU A 209 -11.54 15.78 66.71
N ASP A 210 -12.66 15.09 66.98
CA ASP A 210 -13.42 14.32 65.98
C ASP A 210 -13.80 15.18 64.76
N LEU A 211 -14.34 16.39 64.99
CA LEU A 211 -14.72 17.30 63.91
C LEU A 211 -13.51 17.78 63.09
N SER A 212 -12.37 17.97 63.75
CA SER A 212 -11.08 18.30 63.12
C SER A 212 -10.60 17.14 62.24
N GLU A 213 -10.59 15.91 62.77
CA GLU A 213 -10.17 14.72 62.02
C GLU A 213 -11.06 14.47 60.81
N VAL A 214 -12.39 14.46 60.98
CA VAL A 214 -13.34 14.30 59.87
C VAL A 214 -13.19 15.41 58.82
N THR A 215 -12.84 16.63 59.24
CA THR A 215 -12.55 17.74 58.31
C THR A 215 -11.25 17.51 57.53
N ALA A 216 -10.20 17.00 58.19
CA ALA A 216 -8.94 16.64 57.54
C ALA A 216 -9.12 15.48 56.54
N GLN A 217 -9.83 14.41 56.94
CA GLN A 217 -10.18 13.29 56.07
C GLN A 217 -10.98 13.76 54.84
N ARG A 218 -12.00 14.61 55.05
CA ARG A 218 -12.78 15.21 53.95
C ARG A 218 -11.91 15.99 52.97
N ASN A 219 -10.95 16.79 53.48
CA ASN A 219 -10.06 17.57 52.63
C ASN A 219 -9.13 16.66 51.81
N SER A 220 -8.56 15.61 52.42
CA SER A 220 -7.74 14.61 51.74
C SER A 220 -8.49 13.89 50.60
N VAL A 221 -9.74 13.47 50.84
CA VAL A 221 -10.61 12.90 49.80
C VAL A 221 -10.91 13.90 48.67
N LEU A 222 -10.98 15.19 48.98
CA LEU A 222 -11.22 16.25 47.99
C LEU A 222 -10.00 16.45 47.07
N GLU A 223 -8.78 16.45 47.63
CA GLU A 223 -7.53 16.46 46.88
C GLU A 223 -7.37 15.22 45.98
N GLU A 224 -7.68 14.02 46.51
CA GLU A 224 -7.68 12.80 45.70
C GLU A 224 -8.71 12.89 44.56
N ASN A 225 -9.90 13.42 44.82
CA ASN A 225 -10.92 13.61 43.79
C ASN A 225 -10.47 14.58 42.68
N GLN A 226 -9.78 15.68 43.03
CA GLN A 226 -9.17 16.58 42.06
C GLN A 226 -8.09 15.87 41.23
N ARG A 227 -7.22 15.08 41.88
CA ARG A 227 -6.18 14.28 41.22
C ARG A 227 -6.75 13.26 40.25
N LEU A 228 -7.87 12.61 40.59
CA LEU A 228 -8.58 11.67 39.73
C LEU A 228 -9.26 12.39 38.55
N ARG A 229 -9.81 13.59 38.73
CA ARG A 229 -10.36 14.40 37.62
C ARG A 229 -9.28 14.78 36.61
N ALA A 230 -8.12 15.24 37.05
CA ALA A 230 -7.00 15.55 36.17
C ALA A 230 -6.50 14.32 35.38
N LYS A 231 -6.52 13.13 35.99
CA LYS A 231 -6.23 11.86 35.29
C LYS A 231 -7.31 11.51 34.25
N LEU A 232 -8.59 11.74 34.55
CA LEU A 232 -9.69 11.51 33.61
C LEU A 232 -9.58 12.44 32.40
N GLU A 233 -9.32 13.74 32.61
CA GLU A 233 -9.15 14.72 31.53
C GLU A 233 -7.96 14.37 30.61
N ASN A 234 -6.85 13.90 31.19
CA ASN A 234 -5.71 13.38 30.42
C ASN A 234 -6.10 12.15 29.58
N LEU A 235 -6.81 11.16 30.17
CA LEU A 235 -7.28 9.98 29.45
C LEU A 235 -8.30 10.33 28.35
N GLU A 236 -9.18 11.31 28.56
CA GLU A 236 -10.09 11.81 27.53
C GLU A 236 -9.34 12.44 26.36
N GLN A 237 -8.27 13.21 26.62
CA GLN A 237 -7.41 13.78 25.59
C GLN A 237 -6.63 12.70 24.81
N VAL A 238 -6.13 11.66 25.49
CA VAL A 238 -5.51 10.49 24.84
C VAL A 238 -6.53 9.75 23.96
N LEU A 239 -7.73 9.47 24.47
CA LEU A 239 -8.80 8.82 23.71
C LEU A 239 -9.25 9.65 22.50
N LYS A 240 -9.21 10.99 22.59
CA LYS A 240 -9.46 11.88 21.45
C LYS A 240 -8.36 11.72 20.40
N HIS A 241 -7.09 11.80 20.80
CA HIS A 241 -5.96 11.63 19.87
C HIS A 241 -5.95 10.24 19.21
N MET A 242 -6.26 9.17 19.94
CA MET A 242 -6.38 7.82 19.36
C MET A 242 -7.46 7.73 18.26
N ARG A 243 -8.58 8.46 18.39
CA ARG A 243 -9.61 8.53 17.33
C ARG A 243 -9.10 9.27 16.11
N GLU A 244 -8.45 10.42 16.30
CA GLU A 244 -7.84 11.21 15.22
C GLU A 244 -6.80 10.39 14.44
N VAL A 245 -5.96 9.62 15.15
CA VAL A 245 -4.97 8.71 14.55
C VAL A 245 -5.64 7.54 13.80
N ALA A 246 -6.71 6.95 14.36
CA ALA A 246 -7.46 5.88 13.70
C ALA A 246 -8.15 6.36 12.41
N GLU A 247 -8.76 7.56 12.43
CA GLU A 247 -9.37 8.19 11.25
C GLU A 247 -8.32 8.54 10.20
N ARG A 248 -7.16 9.09 10.62
CA ARG A 248 -6.02 9.37 9.74
C ARG A 248 -5.51 8.11 9.06
N ARG A 249 -5.42 6.99 9.80
CA ARG A 249 -5.02 5.67 9.27
C ARG A 249 -6.03 5.15 8.24
N GLN A 250 -7.32 5.19 8.54
CA GLN A 250 -8.37 4.73 7.61
C GLN A 250 -8.34 5.54 6.29
N GLN A 251 -8.09 6.85 6.37
CA GLN A 251 -7.92 7.70 5.20
C GLN A 251 -6.69 7.30 4.36
N LEU A 252 -5.55 6.97 5.00
CA LEU A 252 -4.35 6.50 4.31
C LEU A 252 -4.53 5.11 3.66
N GLU A 253 -5.28 4.21 4.32
CA GLU A 253 -5.64 2.90 3.74
C GLU A 253 -6.49 3.07 2.46
N LEU A 254 -7.46 4.00 2.47
CA LEU A 254 -8.26 4.34 1.29
C LEU A 254 -7.42 4.97 0.16
N GLU A 255 -6.50 5.88 0.49
CA GLU A 255 -5.58 6.49 -0.48
C GLU A 255 -4.64 5.44 -1.10
N HIS A 256 -4.17 4.47 -0.30
CA HIS A 256 -3.37 3.34 -0.78
C HIS A 256 -4.16 2.43 -1.74
N GLU A 257 -5.40 2.06 -1.42
CA GLU A 257 -6.25 1.25 -2.30
C GLU A 257 -6.52 1.95 -3.64
N GLN A 258 -6.78 3.27 -3.62
CA GLN A 258 -6.93 4.07 -4.83
C GLN A 258 -5.63 4.09 -5.67
N ALA A 259 -4.47 4.23 -5.04
CA ALA A 259 -3.19 4.18 -5.74
C ALA A 259 -2.94 2.80 -6.40
N LEU A 260 -3.25 1.70 -5.70
CA LEU A 260 -3.19 0.34 -6.25
C LEU A 260 -4.13 0.16 -7.46
N ALA A 261 -5.36 0.68 -7.39
CA ALA A 261 -6.31 0.63 -8.50
C ALA A 261 -5.79 1.39 -9.73
N ILE A 262 -5.18 2.56 -9.54
CA ILE A 262 -4.55 3.35 -10.62
C ILE A 262 -3.36 2.59 -11.22
N LEU A 263 -2.47 2.03 -10.38
CA LEU A 263 -1.32 1.26 -10.84
C LEU A 263 -1.75 0.03 -11.65
N LYS A 264 -2.77 -0.71 -11.19
CA LYS A 264 -3.35 -1.86 -11.91
C LYS A 264 -3.89 -1.45 -13.28
N PHE A 265 -4.62 -0.33 -13.36
CA PHE A 265 -5.11 0.21 -14.63
C PHE A 265 -3.95 0.58 -15.58
N LYS A 266 -2.88 1.20 -15.08
CA LYS A 266 -1.67 1.50 -15.88
C LYS A 266 -0.97 0.22 -16.35
N GLN A 267 -0.87 -0.78 -15.48
CA GLN A 267 -0.25 -2.06 -15.81
C GLN A 267 -1.00 -2.80 -16.93
N ASP A 268 -2.34 -2.76 -16.92
CA ASP A 268 -3.16 -3.37 -17.97
C ASP A 268 -3.19 -2.54 -19.27
N GLU A 269 -3.03 -1.21 -19.18
CA GLU A 269 -2.77 -0.36 -20.36
C GLU A 269 -1.43 -0.72 -21.02
N ILE A 270 -0.35 -0.87 -20.24
CA ILE A 270 0.98 -1.29 -20.74
C ILE A 270 0.87 -2.66 -21.44
N LYS A 271 0.20 -3.64 -20.82
CA LYS A 271 -0.03 -4.96 -21.44
C LYS A 271 -0.81 -4.87 -22.76
N ARG A 272 -1.80 -3.96 -22.86
CA ARG A 272 -2.54 -3.75 -24.12
C ARG A 272 -1.65 -3.12 -25.21
N LEU A 273 -0.87 -2.10 -24.85
CA LEU A 273 0.06 -1.44 -25.77
C LEU A 273 1.15 -2.39 -26.26
N GLN A 274 1.72 -3.22 -25.39
CA GLN A 274 2.69 -4.27 -25.75
C GLN A 274 2.11 -5.26 -26.76
N ARG A 275 0.88 -5.76 -26.55
CA ARG A 275 0.21 -6.64 -27.53
C ARG A 275 -0.02 -5.96 -28.88
N ALA A 276 -0.46 -4.69 -28.87
CA ALA A 276 -0.68 -3.92 -30.08
C ALA A 276 0.62 -3.68 -30.85
N GLN A 277 1.72 -3.37 -30.16
CA GLN A 277 3.04 -3.22 -30.74
C GLN A 277 3.57 -4.53 -31.35
N LEU A 278 3.36 -5.66 -30.67
CA LEU A 278 3.76 -6.99 -31.16
C LEU A 278 2.96 -7.38 -32.42
N PHE A 279 1.66 -7.08 -32.45
CA PHE A 279 0.80 -7.27 -33.63
C PHE A 279 1.27 -6.40 -34.80
N ALA A 280 1.46 -5.09 -34.58
CA ALA A 280 1.97 -4.17 -35.60
C ALA A 280 3.35 -4.58 -36.13
N LYS A 281 4.23 -5.14 -35.29
CA LYS A 281 5.52 -5.68 -35.72
C LYS A 281 5.36 -6.86 -36.67
N ARG A 282 4.46 -7.81 -36.37
CA ARG A 282 4.18 -8.95 -37.26
C ARG A 282 3.56 -8.52 -38.60
N GLU A 283 2.65 -7.55 -38.58
CA GLU A 283 2.10 -7.00 -39.82
C GLU A 283 3.19 -6.31 -40.66
N HIS A 284 4.09 -5.55 -40.02
CA HIS A 284 5.23 -4.94 -40.69
C HIS A 284 6.19 -5.98 -41.30
N GLU A 285 6.57 -7.01 -40.53
CA GLU A 285 7.41 -8.13 -41.00
C GLU A 285 6.76 -8.83 -42.21
N GLY A 286 5.44 -9.07 -42.18
CA GLY A 286 4.70 -9.66 -43.30
C GLY A 286 4.65 -8.75 -44.55
N VAL A 287 4.50 -7.44 -44.38
CA VAL A 287 4.56 -6.48 -45.49
C VAL A 287 5.97 -6.41 -46.10
N VAL A 288 7.02 -6.44 -45.28
CA VAL A 288 8.42 -6.48 -45.75
C VAL A 288 8.67 -7.74 -46.59
N GLN A 289 8.29 -8.92 -46.10
CA GLN A 289 8.42 -10.18 -46.86
C GLN A 289 7.67 -10.15 -48.20
N MET A 290 6.45 -9.61 -48.25
CA MET A 290 5.72 -9.45 -49.52
C MET A 290 6.43 -8.51 -50.50
N LEU A 291 7.03 -7.42 -50.02
CA LEU A 291 7.78 -6.47 -50.85
C LEU A 291 9.09 -7.08 -51.37
N GLU A 292 9.81 -7.85 -50.55
CA GLU A 292 11.00 -8.60 -50.96
C GLU A 292 10.69 -9.60 -52.07
N VAL A 293 9.64 -10.43 -51.89
CA VAL A 293 9.19 -11.38 -52.92
C VAL A 293 8.75 -10.64 -54.20
N SER A 294 7.99 -9.55 -54.09
CA SER A 294 7.58 -8.75 -55.25
C SER A 294 8.76 -8.14 -56.00
N SER A 295 9.78 -7.66 -55.28
CA SER A 295 11.02 -7.15 -55.86
C SER A 295 11.76 -8.27 -56.62
N LYS A 296 11.85 -9.47 -56.04
CA LYS A 296 12.50 -10.62 -56.67
C LYS A 296 11.77 -11.10 -57.93
N VAL A 297 10.44 -11.10 -57.92
CA VAL A 297 9.62 -11.39 -59.12
C VAL A 297 9.90 -10.36 -60.21
N ARG A 298 9.91 -9.06 -59.88
CA ARG A 298 10.21 -7.98 -60.85
C ARG A 298 11.59 -8.11 -61.49
N GLU A 299 12.60 -8.44 -60.69
CA GLU A 299 13.98 -8.65 -61.14
C GLU A 299 14.11 -9.88 -62.08
N LEU A 300 13.37 -10.96 -61.79
CA LEU A 300 13.30 -12.13 -62.67
C LEU A 300 12.54 -11.86 -63.98
N GLU A 301 11.43 -11.12 -63.92
CA GLU A 301 10.71 -10.68 -65.12
C GLU A 301 11.59 -9.81 -66.02
N GLU A 302 12.37 -8.90 -65.44
CA GLU A 302 13.30 -8.03 -66.19
C GLU A 302 14.39 -8.87 -66.87
N LYS A 303 15.00 -9.82 -66.16
CA LYS A 303 15.93 -10.79 -66.75
C LYS A 303 15.32 -11.59 -67.91
N CYS A 304 14.06 -11.99 -67.78
CA CYS A 304 13.33 -12.72 -68.81
C CYS A 304 13.02 -11.82 -70.03
N ARG A 305 12.66 -10.55 -69.81
CA ARG A 305 12.52 -9.54 -70.87
C ARG A 305 13.85 -9.35 -71.63
N SER A 306 14.96 -9.13 -70.94
CA SER A 306 16.28 -8.97 -71.57
C SER A 306 16.75 -10.22 -72.32
N GLN A 307 16.47 -11.44 -71.82
CA GLN A 307 16.73 -12.66 -72.59
C GLN A 307 15.86 -12.73 -73.86
N SER A 308 14.57 -12.39 -73.76
CA SER A 308 13.66 -12.36 -74.92
C SER A 308 14.13 -11.36 -75.98
N GLU A 309 14.63 -10.20 -75.56
CA GLU A 309 15.25 -9.20 -76.45
C GLU A 309 16.52 -9.76 -77.13
N GLN A 310 17.40 -10.44 -76.39
CA GLN A 310 18.57 -11.12 -76.96
C GLN A 310 18.19 -12.21 -77.96
N PHE A 311 17.18 -13.04 -77.67
CA PHE A 311 16.65 -14.01 -78.62
C PHE A 311 16.02 -13.33 -79.84
N GLY A 312 15.37 -12.19 -79.67
CA GLY A 312 14.83 -11.37 -80.76
C GLY A 312 15.94 -10.86 -81.69
N LEU A 313 17.03 -10.33 -81.13
CA LEU A 313 18.22 -9.89 -81.89
C LEU A 313 18.89 -11.06 -82.61
N LEU A 314 19.13 -12.19 -81.92
CA LEU A 314 19.70 -13.41 -82.50
C LEU A 314 18.83 -13.96 -83.64
N SER A 315 17.51 -13.99 -83.46
CA SER A 315 16.56 -14.42 -84.48
C SER A 315 16.58 -13.50 -85.71
N GLN A 316 16.69 -12.18 -85.48
CA GLN A 316 16.79 -11.19 -86.55
C GLN A 316 18.14 -11.29 -87.29
N GLU A 317 19.24 -11.59 -86.59
CA GLU A 317 20.55 -11.90 -87.19
C GLU A 317 20.48 -13.18 -88.05
N LEU A 318 19.86 -14.24 -87.53
CA LEU A 318 19.71 -15.52 -88.20
C LEU A 318 18.82 -15.41 -89.45
N GLU A 319 17.80 -14.55 -89.41
CA GLU A 319 16.97 -14.23 -90.57
C GLU A 319 17.72 -13.38 -91.61
N LYS A 320 18.61 -12.46 -91.20
CA LYS A 320 19.54 -11.80 -92.14
C LYS A 320 20.44 -12.85 -92.82
N PHE A 321 21.01 -13.80 -92.07
CA PHE A 321 21.83 -14.87 -92.65
C PHE A 321 21.04 -15.74 -93.65
N ARG A 322 19.76 -16.04 -93.39
CA ARG A 322 18.88 -16.72 -94.35
C ARG A 322 18.65 -15.90 -95.62
N MET A 323 18.38 -14.60 -95.49
CA MET A 323 18.22 -13.68 -96.63
C MET A 323 19.53 -13.47 -97.40
N GLN A 324 20.68 -13.60 -96.73
CA GLN A 324 22.00 -13.61 -97.34
C GLN A 324 22.20 -14.91 -98.16
N ALA A 325 21.78 -16.06 -97.63
CA ALA A 325 21.88 -17.36 -98.28
C ALA A 325 20.93 -17.51 -99.48
N SER A 326 19.68 -17.04 -99.38
CA SER A 326 18.73 -17.08 -100.52
C SER A 326 19.19 -16.20 -101.70
N LYS A 327 20.07 -15.22 -101.44
CA LYS A 327 20.73 -14.40 -102.46
C LYS A 327 21.86 -15.13 -103.20
N VAL A 328 22.35 -16.26 -102.67
CA VAL A 328 23.34 -17.14 -103.33
C VAL A 328 22.65 -18.12 -104.29
N ASP A 329 21.46 -18.63 -103.91
CA ASP A 329 20.71 -19.58 -104.75
C ASP A 329 20.12 -18.95 -106.03
N LEU A 330 19.86 -17.64 -106.04
CA LEU A 330 19.34 -16.95 -107.23
C LEU A 330 20.38 -16.71 -108.34
N ALA A 331 21.64 -17.10 -108.13
CA ALA A 331 22.71 -17.03 -109.12
C ALA A 331 23.15 -18.41 -109.66
N SER A 332 22.59 -19.51 -109.14
CA SER A 332 23.14 -20.87 -109.35
C SER A 332 22.06 -21.93 -109.68
N SER A 333 21.27 -21.71 -110.73
CA SER A 333 20.35 -22.73 -111.25
C SER A 333 20.85 -23.36 -112.55
N SER A 334 21.44 -24.55 -112.49
CA SER A 334 21.44 -25.57 -113.57
C SER A 334 22.19 -26.87 -113.19
N LEU A 335 21.60 -28.04 -113.56
CA LEU A 335 22.16 -29.42 -113.52
C LEU A 335 22.33 -30.03 -112.11
N LEU A 336 21.79 -31.20 -111.73
CA LEU A 336 21.69 -32.51 -112.42
C LEU A 336 20.52 -33.40 -111.92
N ASN A 337 20.29 -34.52 -112.62
CA ASN A 337 19.21 -35.50 -112.38
C ASN A 337 19.61 -36.70 -111.46
N ASN A 338 18.63 -37.22 -110.70
CA ASN A 338 18.31 -38.63 -110.30
C ASN A 338 19.33 -39.81 -110.46
N PRO A 339 19.16 -40.98 -109.76
CA PRO A 339 18.54 -41.27 -108.45
C PRO A 339 19.29 -42.37 -107.59
N THR A 340 18.63 -42.91 -106.55
CA THR A 340 18.85 -44.23 -105.84
C THR A 340 20.08 -44.51 -104.94
N LEU A 341 19.82 -44.58 -103.61
CA LEU A 341 20.26 -45.54 -102.53
C LEU A 341 20.27 -44.77 -101.18
N SER A 342 19.27 -44.84 -100.29
CA SER A 342 18.74 -45.95 -99.45
C SER A 342 19.42 -46.13 -98.08
N VAL A 343 18.66 -45.87 -97.00
CA VAL A 343 18.77 -46.45 -95.63
C VAL A 343 20.00 -45.96 -94.80
N LEU A 344 19.86 -45.36 -93.61
CA LEU A 344 19.13 -45.83 -92.41
C LEU A 344 18.17 -44.81 -91.76
N THR A 345 17.24 -45.36 -90.97
CA THR A 345 16.13 -44.69 -90.28
C THR A 345 16.38 -44.46 -88.79
N ASN A 346 15.67 -43.48 -88.21
CA ASN A 346 15.04 -43.43 -86.87
C ASN A 346 14.71 -41.94 -86.60
N GLY A 347 13.51 -41.41 -86.86
CA GLY A 347 12.25 -41.63 -86.12
C GLY A 347 11.87 -40.31 -85.43
N VAL A 348 11.19 -39.36 -86.09
CA VAL A 348 9.72 -39.27 -86.32
C VAL A 348 8.91 -39.29 -85.01
N GLY A 349 8.06 -38.31 -84.68
CA GLY A 349 7.73 -37.08 -85.43
C GLY A 349 6.69 -36.17 -84.74
N LEU A 350 6.38 -35.05 -85.39
CA LEU A 350 5.39 -34.03 -84.96
C LEU A 350 4.08 -34.12 -85.77
N SER A 351 2.93 -33.87 -85.15
CA SER A 351 1.74 -33.19 -85.73
C SER A 351 0.75 -32.89 -84.59
N ARG A 352 0.21 -31.67 -84.37
CA ARG A 352 -0.49 -30.68 -85.22
C ARG A 352 -1.94 -31.08 -85.59
N VAL A 353 -2.93 -30.49 -84.89
CA VAL A 353 -4.19 -29.96 -85.47
C VAL A 353 -4.63 -28.74 -84.65
N GLU A 354 -5.21 -27.74 -85.30
CA GLU A 354 -5.86 -26.55 -84.72
C GLU A 354 -7.27 -26.40 -85.31
N ARG A 355 -8.29 -26.09 -84.48
CA ARG A 355 -9.46 -25.17 -84.71
C ARG A 355 -10.70 -25.48 -83.83
N SER A 356 -10.92 -24.63 -82.82
CA SER A 356 -12.15 -23.82 -82.50
C SER A 356 -13.59 -24.30 -82.84
N PRO A 357 -14.68 -23.74 -82.22
CA PRO A 357 -14.87 -23.13 -80.87
C PRO A 357 -16.28 -23.40 -80.21
N VAL A 358 -16.64 -22.62 -79.15
CA VAL A 358 -17.99 -22.10 -78.78
C VAL A 358 -18.88 -22.76 -77.65
N THR A 359 -19.37 -21.87 -76.75
CA THR A 359 -20.54 -21.88 -75.81
C THR A 359 -20.67 -22.70 -74.49
N LYS A 360 -20.61 -21.94 -73.37
CA LYS A 360 -21.66 -21.64 -72.36
C LYS A 360 -22.32 -22.72 -71.43
N HIS A 361 -22.40 -22.29 -70.15
CA HIS A 361 -23.47 -22.47 -69.13
C HIS A 361 -23.60 -23.75 -68.25
N ARG A 362 -23.30 -23.55 -66.93
CA ARG A 362 -24.28 -23.47 -65.80
C ARG A 362 -25.12 -24.73 -65.44
N GLU A 363 -24.88 -25.34 -64.27
CA GLU A 363 -25.74 -25.31 -63.04
C GLU A 363 -25.25 -26.23 -61.89
N LEU A 364 -25.76 -25.99 -60.67
CA LEU A 364 -25.58 -26.76 -59.42
C LEU A 364 -26.70 -27.82 -59.26
N PRO A 365 -26.65 -28.73 -58.26
CA PRO A 365 -27.48 -28.48 -57.07
C PRO A 365 -26.97 -29.00 -55.70
N THR A 366 -26.95 -28.09 -54.73
CA THR A 366 -27.84 -28.06 -53.53
C THR A 366 -28.08 -29.31 -52.63
N ILE A 367 -27.50 -29.25 -51.41
CA ILE A 367 -28.07 -29.48 -50.05
C ILE A 367 -28.92 -30.75 -49.73
N SER A 368 -28.60 -31.40 -48.60
CA SER A 368 -29.62 -31.92 -47.66
C SER A 368 -29.27 -31.59 -46.19
N VAL A 369 -30.27 -31.55 -45.30
CA VAL A 369 -30.20 -31.00 -43.93
C VAL A 369 -30.86 -31.96 -42.92
N SER A 370 -30.26 -32.16 -41.74
CA SER A 370 -30.94 -32.31 -40.42
C SER A 370 -29.96 -32.75 -39.31
N LYS A 371 -30.36 -32.86 -38.04
CA LYS A 371 -30.76 -31.81 -37.08
C LYS A 371 -30.75 -32.44 -35.66
N SER A 372 -30.18 -31.74 -34.65
CA SER A 372 -30.52 -31.79 -33.20
C SER A 372 -30.92 -33.10 -32.48
N GLY A 373 -30.25 -33.45 -31.37
CA GLY A 373 -30.77 -34.37 -30.34
C GLY A 373 -29.88 -34.42 -29.08
N SER A 374 -30.47 -34.28 -27.87
CA SER A 374 -29.77 -34.06 -26.59
C SER A 374 -30.10 -35.13 -25.52
N SER A 375 -29.50 -34.97 -24.32
CA SER A 375 -29.60 -35.74 -23.05
C SER A 375 -28.46 -36.76 -22.85
N SER A 376 -27.60 -36.75 -21.81
CA SER A 376 -27.66 -36.47 -20.35
C SER A 376 -28.00 -37.70 -19.47
N SER A 377 -26.99 -38.24 -18.74
CA SER A 377 -26.95 -38.26 -17.25
C SER A 377 -25.92 -39.25 -16.65
N LYS A 378 -24.97 -38.69 -15.88
CA LYS A 378 -24.43 -39.09 -14.55
C LYS A 378 -23.98 -40.53 -14.18
N SER A 379 -23.02 -40.51 -13.23
CA SER A 379 -22.63 -41.53 -12.21
C SER A 379 -21.58 -42.58 -12.64
N GLU A 380 -20.59 -43.00 -11.83
CA GLU A 380 -19.96 -42.43 -10.59
C GLU A 380 -18.66 -43.23 -10.23
N THR A 381 -17.92 -42.79 -9.22
CA THR A 381 -17.11 -43.66 -8.30
C THR A 381 -15.68 -44.16 -8.69
N THR A 382 -14.69 -43.35 -8.27
CA THR A 382 -13.40 -43.70 -7.59
C THR A 382 -12.29 -44.60 -8.17
N HIS A 383 -11.05 -44.19 -7.79
CA HIS A 383 -9.95 -44.98 -7.18
C HIS A 383 -8.60 -45.20 -7.94
N LEU A 384 -7.54 -44.73 -7.26
CA LEU A 384 -6.13 -45.17 -7.26
C LEU A 384 -5.12 -44.69 -8.34
N MET A 385 -3.87 -44.57 -7.87
CA MET A 385 -2.66 -44.20 -8.61
C MET A 385 -2.14 -45.34 -9.50
N PRO A 386 -1.09 -45.08 -10.29
CA PRO A 386 0.19 -45.70 -9.92
C PRO A 386 1.41 -44.75 -10.01
N LYS A 387 2.57 -45.28 -9.59
CA LYS A 387 3.88 -44.60 -9.53
C LYS A 387 4.79 -45.00 -10.72
N SER A 388 5.76 -44.10 -10.97
CA SER A 388 7.17 -44.32 -11.32
C SER A 388 7.62 -44.92 -12.67
N ASP A 389 8.84 -44.49 -13.02
CA ASP A 389 9.82 -45.04 -13.98
C ASP A 389 9.64 -44.67 -15.47
N THR A 390 10.40 -43.77 -16.13
CA THR A 390 11.81 -43.25 -16.09
C THR A 390 12.66 -43.81 -17.27
N HIS A 391 13.46 -42.93 -17.91
CA HIS A 391 14.48 -43.19 -18.97
C HIS A 391 13.97 -43.50 -20.42
N LEU A 392 14.55 -42.98 -21.51
CA LEU A 392 15.73 -42.10 -21.74
C LEU A 392 15.60 -41.24 -23.03
N SER A 393 16.49 -40.25 -23.15
CA SER A 393 16.67 -39.24 -24.23
C SER A 393 17.32 -39.86 -25.52
N PRO A 394 17.93 -39.16 -26.55
CA PRO A 394 18.60 -37.83 -26.52
C PRO A 394 18.69 -36.94 -27.82
N HIS A 395 19.26 -35.72 -27.63
CA HIS A 395 19.88 -34.79 -28.61
C HIS A 395 18.96 -33.99 -29.57
N LYS A 396 19.28 -32.76 -30.04
CA LYS A 396 20.49 -31.89 -29.94
C LYS A 396 20.15 -30.40 -30.25
N SER A 397 20.83 -29.43 -29.60
CA SER A 397 21.16 -28.03 -30.06
C SER A 397 20.04 -27.09 -30.58
N THR A 398 20.00 -25.75 -30.47
CA THR A 398 20.78 -24.61 -29.89
C THR A 398 19.90 -23.34 -30.11
N SER A 399 20.05 -22.15 -29.49
CA SER A 399 21.01 -21.61 -28.50
C SER A 399 20.42 -20.39 -27.76
N GLU A 400 21.06 -20.00 -26.66
CA GLU A 400 21.28 -18.62 -26.14
C GLU A 400 20.11 -17.62 -26.00
N VAL A 401 19.74 -17.36 -24.74
CA VAL A 401 19.49 -16.00 -24.21
C VAL A 401 20.33 -15.84 -22.92
N GLU A 402 20.89 -14.65 -22.69
CA GLU A 402 21.84 -14.39 -21.61
C GLU A 402 21.15 -14.36 -20.24
N GLU A 403 21.53 -15.29 -19.36
CA GLU A 403 21.21 -15.29 -17.94
C GLU A 403 22.52 -14.94 -17.19
N LEU A 404 22.50 -13.87 -16.39
CA LEU A 404 23.68 -13.45 -15.63
C LEU A 404 23.77 -14.28 -14.35
N ASP A 405 24.54 -15.37 -14.43
CA ASP A 405 25.06 -16.07 -13.26
C ASP A 405 25.91 -15.09 -12.42
N ILE A 406 25.32 -14.57 -11.35
CA ILE A 406 26.12 -13.98 -10.27
C ILE A 406 26.49 -15.12 -9.34
N ASP A 407 27.71 -15.61 -9.53
CA ASP A 407 28.37 -16.56 -8.65
C ASP A 407 28.65 -15.87 -7.30
N ILE A 408 27.62 -15.73 -6.46
CA ILE A 408 27.76 -15.32 -5.06
C ILE A 408 28.35 -16.52 -4.32
N ALA A 409 29.65 -16.73 -4.51
CA ALA A 409 30.48 -17.23 -3.43
C ALA A 409 30.14 -16.36 -2.21
N PRO A 410 29.79 -16.96 -1.05
CA PRO A 410 29.65 -16.16 0.15
C PRO A 410 31.00 -15.49 0.37
N ALA A 411 31.03 -14.15 0.26
CA ALA A 411 32.20 -13.37 0.62
C ALA A 411 32.64 -13.88 1.99
N PRO A 412 33.93 -14.21 2.20
CA PRO A 412 34.37 -14.69 3.50
C PRO A 412 34.06 -13.61 4.53
N CYS A 413 32.97 -13.78 5.27
CA CYS A 413 32.70 -12.95 6.44
C CYS A 413 33.99 -13.02 7.25
N PRO A 414 34.63 -11.88 7.59
CA PRO A 414 35.74 -11.92 8.50
C PRO A 414 35.20 -12.59 9.75
N ALA A 415 35.70 -13.80 10.03
CA ALA A 415 35.21 -14.61 11.12
C ALA A 415 35.62 -13.91 12.40
N SER A 416 34.75 -13.01 12.89
CA SER A 416 34.90 -12.31 14.15
C SER A 416 34.78 -13.36 15.25
N ARG A 417 35.92 -14.00 15.51
CA ARG A 417 36.13 -14.95 16.60
C ARG A 417 36.26 -14.15 17.90
N GLY A 418 35.14 -13.58 18.30
CA GLY A 418 34.89 -12.94 19.57
C GLY A 418 33.41 -13.13 19.90
N ALA A 419 33.09 -13.43 21.16
CA ALA A 419 31.70 -13.36 21.59
C ALA A 419 31.21 -11.91 21.38
N ALA A 420 30.04 -11.74 20.76
CA ALA A 420 29.51 -10.42 20.40
C ALA A 420 29.50 -9.51 21.63
N LYS A 421 30.31 -8.47 21.58
CA LYS A 421 30.66 -7.66 22.75
C LYS A 421 29.61 -6.57 22.92
N LEU A 422 28.61 -6.82 23.76
CA LEU A 422 27.63 -5.81 24.14
C LEU A 422 28.33 -4.66 24.88
N GLN A 423 28.22 -3.45 24.35
CA GLN A 423 28.73 -2.22 24.95
C GLN A 423 27.55 -1.31 25.30
N VAL A 424 27.65 -0.61 26.43
CA VAL A 424 26.64 0.33 26.89
C VAL A 424 27.21 1.74 26.84
N PHE A 425 26.61 2.58 26.01
CA PHE A 425 26.94 4.00 25.88
C PHE A 425 25.86 4.86 26.55
N ILE A 426 26.17 6.13 26.80
CA ILE A 426 25.20 7.12 27.26
C ILE A 426 25.17 8.31 26.29
N ALA A 427 23.98 8.67 25.82
CA ALA A 427 23.79 9.85 24.98
C ALA A 427 24.13 11.10 25.77
N ARG A 428 25.22 11.79 25.41
CA ARG A 428 25.62 13.05 26.05
C ARG A 428 24.76 14.25 25.61
N TYR A 429 24.13 14.14 24.46
CA TYR A 429 23.31 15.15 23.81
C TYR A 429 22.11 14.46 23.17
N SER A 430 20.98 15.16 23.07
CA SER A 430 19.85 14.65 22.29
C SER A 430 20.17 14.76 20.80
N TYR A 431 19.81 13.74 20.04
CA TYR A 431 19.97 13.67 18.59
C TYR A 431 18.64 13.33 17.94
N ASN A 432 18.24 14.14 16.96
CA ASN A 432 17.04 13.94 16.17
C ASN A 432 17.47 13.86 14.69
N PRO A 433 17.41 12.68 14.03
CA PRO A 433 17.84 12.50 12.64
C PRO A 433 17.18 13.49 11.67
N TYR A 434 15.97 13.95 11.97
CA TYR A 434 15.17 14.83 11.12
C TYR A 434 15.54 16.33 11.20
N ASP A 435 16.40 16.76 12.12
CA ASP A 435 16.77 18.17 12.29
C ASP A 435 17.95 18.63 11.41
N GLY A 436 18.51 17.72 10.59
CA GLY A 436 19.68 17.97 9.74
C GLY A 436 19.47 17.63 8.26
N PRO A 437 20.51 17.84 7.41
CA PRO A 437 20.51 17.44 6.00
C PRO A 437 20.83 15.94 5.86
N ASN A 438 20.15 15.09 6.64
CA ASN A 438 20.32 13.65 6.56
C ASN A 438 19.51 13.09 5.38
N ASP A 439 20.13 12.24 4.56
CA ASP A 439 19.49 11.63 3.40
C ASP A 439 18.59 10.43 3.77
N ASN A 440 18.86 9.75 4.90
CA ASN A 440 18.09 8.60 5.39
C ASN A 440 17.80 8.67 6.90
N PRO A 441 17.08 9.70 7.40
CA PRO A 441 16.78 9.86 8.82
C PRO A 441 15.93 8.72 9.41
N GLU A 442 15.28 7.91 8.57
CA GLU A 442 14.50 6.73 8.97
C GLU A 442 15.32 5.48 9.34
N VAL A 443 16.62 5.42 9.03
CA VAL A 443 17.49 4.29 9.42
C VAL A 443 18.32 4.56 10.67
N GLU A 444 18.25 5.78 11.21
CA GLU A 444 19.02 6.20 12.38
C GLU A 444 18.18 6.26 13.66
N LEU A 445 18.79 5.87 14.78
CA LEU A 445 18.14 5.87 16.08
C LEU A 445 18.12 7.30 16.67
N PRO A 446 16.94 7.92 16.92
CA PRO A 446 16.87 9.16 17.70
C PRO A 446 17.29 8.90 19.15
N LEU A 447 18.04 9.85 19.73
CA LEU A 447 18.62 9.72 21.06
C LEU A 447 18.17 10.86 21.98
N THR A 448 17.90 10.57 23.25
CA THR A 448 17.68 11.60 24.28
C THR A 448 18.92 11.75 25.16
N ALA A 449 19.33 12.99 25.49
CA ALA A 449 20.42 13.22 26.44
C ALA A 449 20.14 12.51 27.78
N GLY A 450 21.09 11.67 28.23
CA GLY A 450 20.98 10.83 29.43
C GLY A 450 20.48 9.40 29.19
N GLU A 451 20.09 9.05 27.96
CA GLU A 451 19.62 7.72 27.59
C GLU A 451 20.78 6.72 27.43
N TYR A 452 20.55 5.45 27.77
CA TYR A 452 21.53 4.37 27.60
C TYR A 452 21.31 3.66 26.27
N ILE A 453 22.36 3.59 25.43
CA ILE A 453 22.35 2.91 24.13
C ILE A 453 23.09 1.58 24.26
N TYR A 454 22.46 0.52 23.79
CA TYR A 454 23.04 -0.81 23.69
C TYR A 454 23.59 -1.01 22.27
N VAL A 455 24.91 -1.14 22.17
CA VAL A 455 25.64 -1.32 20.90
C VAL A 455 26.24 -2.72 20.87
N TYR A 456 26.16 -3.39 19.72
CA TYR A 456 26.77 -4.68 19.48
C TYR A 456 27.88 -4.59 18.44
N GLY A 457 28.96 -5.33 18.67
CA GLY A 457 30.13 -5.34 17.79
C GLY A 457 31.06 -4.16 18.04
N ASP A 458 31.92 -3.94 17.05
CA ASP A 458 32.71 -2.72 16.90
C ASP A 458 32.10 -1.90 15.75
N MET A 459 32.48 -0.62 15.62
CA MET A 459 32.03 0.25 14.53
C MET A 459 32.37 -0.37 13.17
N ASP A 460 31.44 -0.31 12.20
CA ASP A 460 31.67 -0.84 10.86
C ASP A 460 32.59 0.05 10.01
N ASP A 461 32.92 -0.42 8.79
CA ASP A 461 33.80 0.28 7.85
C ASP A 461 33.23 1.63 7.37
N ASP A 462 31.91 1.83 7.47
CA ASP A 462 31.19 3.05 7.07
C ASP A 462 31.00 4.03 8.27
N GLY A 463 31.33 3.62 9.49
CA GLY A 463 31.29 4.44 10.70
C GLY A 463 30.04 4.30 11.56
N PHE A 464 29.18 3.31 11.28
CA PHE A 464 27.94 3.06 12.00
C PHE A 464 28.10 1.97 13.06
N TYR A 465 27.08 1.83 13.92
CA TYR A 465 27.01 0.88 15.02
C TYR A 465 25.70 0.08 14.95
N GLU A 466 25.77 -1.24 15.01
CA GLU A 466 24.59 -2.11 15.05
C GLU A 466 23.94 -2.14 16.44
N GLY A 467 22.61 -2.11 16.48
CA GLY A 467 21.82 -2.29 17.70
C GLY A 467 21.36 -3.75 17.90
N PRO A 468 20.71 -4.07 19.02
CA PRO A 468 19.98 -5.35 19.15
C PRO A 468 18.89 -5.48 18.07
N PRO A 469 18.55 -6.70 17.64
CA PRO A 469 17.32 -6.91 16.88
C PRO A 469 16.12 -6.49 17.74
N ASP A 470 15.04 -6.07 17.10
CA ASP A 470 13.86 -5.52 17.78
C ASP A 470 13.25 -6.51 18.79
N ALA A 471 12.45 -5.99 19.71
CA ALA A 471 11.73 -6.80 20.68
C ALA A 471 10.35 -7.20 20.10
N PRO A 472 9.89 -8.46 20.26
CA PRO A 472 8.58 -8.88 19.77
C PRO A 472 7.48 -8.18 20.58
N LEU A 473 6.42 -7.74 19.91
CA LEU A 473 5.35 -6.95 20.52
C LEU A 473 4.13 -7.82 20.87
N ASP A 474 3.20 -7.28 21.67
CA ASP A 474 1.93 -7.92 22.06
C ASP A 474 2.07 -9.39 22.51
N VAL A 475 3.02 -9.66 23.41
CA VAL A 475 3.16 -10.97 24.05
C VAL A 475 1.92 -11.29 24.88
N GLN A 476 1.21 -12.36 24.53
CA GLN A 476 -0.03 -12.81 25.17
C GLN A 476 0.04 -14.30 25.51
N LEU A 477 -0.63 -14.69 26.61
CA LEU A 477 -0.72 -16.07 27.07
C LEU A 477 -2.19 -16.50 27.16
N GLU A 478 -2.55 -17.48 26.34
CA GLU A 478 -3.90 -18.02 26.20
C GLU A 478 -3.97 -19.51 26.58
N HIS A 479 -5.19 -20.01 26.74
CA HIS A 479 -5.44 -21.44 26.95
C HIS A 479 -5.19 -22.20 25.65
N GLY A 480 -4.38 -23.26 25.70
CA GLY A 480 -4.12 -24.11 24.56
C GLY A 480 -5.31 -25.01 24.20
N PRO A 481 -5.21 -25.79 23.11
CA PRO A 481 -6.29 -26.63 22.60
C PRO A 481 -6.63 -27.84 23.51
N SER A 482 -5.93 -28.03 24.63
CA SER A 482 -6.18 -29.11 25.59
C SER A 482 -5.71 -28.72 26.99
N PRO A 483 -6.31 -29.25 28.07
CA PRO A 483 -5.86 -29.01 29.44
C PRO A 483 -4.38 -29.37 29.64
N GLY A 484 -3.61 -28.49 30.28
CA GLY A 484 -2.16 -28.66 30.41
C GLY A 484 -1.36 -28.27 29.15
N ILE A 485 -1.99 -27.62 28.17
CA ILE A 485 -1.31 -26.91 27.08
C ILE A 485 -1.69 -25.42 27.17
N ALA A 486 -0.73 -24.53 27.00
CA ALA A 486 -0.94 -23.09 26.87
C ALA A 486 -0.45 -22.63 25.50
N LEU A 487 -1.11 -21.62 24.93
CA LEU A 487 -0.69 -20.95 23.71
C LEU A 487 -0.05 -19.63 24.12
N ILE A 488 1.18 -19.39 23.72
CA ILE A 488 1.81 -18.07 23.81
C ILE A 488 1.87 -17.48 22.40
N SER A 489 1.45 -16.23 22.24
CA SER A 489 1.43 -15.49 20.97
C SER A 489 2.17 -14.18 21.12
N TRP A 490 2.70 -13.66 20.01
CA TRP A 490 3.36 -12.36 19.90
C TRP A 490 3.33 -11.89 18.44
N LEU A 491 3.51 -10.59 18.23
CA LEU A 491 3.80 -10.03 16.91
C LEU A 491 5.29 -10.29 16.57
N PRO A 492 5.59 -10.99 15.46
CA PRO A 492 6.96 -11.14 14.97
C PRO A 492 7.58 -9.75 14.68
N VAL A 493 8.89 -9.64 14.83
CA VAL A 493 9.60 -8.41 14.44
C VAL A 493 9.57 -8.22 12.93
N THR A 494 9.56 -6.96 12.51
CA THR A 494 9.71 -6.61 11.08
C THR A 494 11.11 -7.01 10.64
N ILE A 495 11.20 -7.84 9.59
CA ILE A 495 12.46 -8.23 8.96
C ILE A 495 12.53 -7.73 7.52
N ASP A 496 13.73 -7.36 7.09
CA ASP A 496 14.02 -6.96 5.71
C ASP A 496 14.07 -8.17 4.75
N ALA A 497 14.36 -7.90 3.47
CA ALA A 497 14.52 -8.94 2.45
C ALA A 497 15.74 -9.86 2.67
N ALA A 498 16.70 -9.46 3.50
CA ALA A 498 17.86 -10.27 3.90
C ALA A 498 17.60 -11.11 5.16
N GLY A 499 16.46 -10.92 5.84
CA GLY A 499 16.08 -11.58 7.08
C GLY A 499 16.69 -10.94 8.35
N THR A 500 16.95 -9.63 8.32
CA THR A 500 17.49 -8.86 9.44
C THR A 500 16.45 -7.93 10.07
N SER A 501 16.59 -7.69 11.37
CA SER A 501 15.91 -6.62 12.13
C SER A 501 17.01 -5.80 12.79
N ASN A 502 17.00 -4.49 12.59
CA ASN A 502 18.04 -3.56 13.04
C ASN A 502 19.48 -4.00 12.64
N GLY A 503 19.66 -4.44 11.39
CA GLY A 503 20.92 -4.99 10.85
C GLY A 503 21.20 -6.44 11.23
N VAL A 504 20.65 -6.92 12.35
CA VAL A 504 20.95 -8.25 12.90
C VAL A 504 20.06 -9.34 12.30
N ARG A 505 20.69 -10.39 11.74
CA ARG A 505 19.99 -11.58 11.22
C ARG A 505 19.19 -12.30 12.30
N VAL A 506 17.86 -12.30 12.17
CA VAL A 506 16.93 -12.98 13.08
C VAL A 506 16.87 -14.47 12.76
N THR A 507 16.97 -15.31 13.79
CA THR A 507 16.88 -16.79 13.68
C THR A 507 15.60 -17.37 14.27
N GLY A 508 14.86 -16.59 15.09
CA GLY A 508 13.67 -17.05 15.78
C GLY A 508 13.46 -16.37 17.12
N TYR A 509 12.74 -17.02 18.04
CA TYR A 509 12.38 -16.46 19.35
C TYR A 509 12.68 -17.43 20.49
N THR A 510 13.06 -16.90 21.66
CA THR A 510 13.18 -17.67 22.90
C THR A 510 12.28 -17.10 23.97
N ILE A 511 11.53 -17.99 24.62
CA ILE A 511 10.58 -17.71 25.69
C ILE A 511 11.28 -17.96 27.03
N TYR A 512 11.26 -16.97 27.92
CA TYR A 512 11.87 -17.03 29.25
C TYR A 512 10.82 -16.80 30.34
N ALA A 513 10.91 -17.58 31.42
CA ALA A 513 10.16 -17.38 32.65
C ALA A 513 11.14 -17.13 33.80
N ASP A 514 11.04 -16.00 34.50
CA ASP A 514 12.00 -15.53 35.51
C ASP A 514 13.47 -15.66 35.06
N ALA A 515 13.76 -15.16 33.85
CA ALA A 515 15.05 -15.26 33.15
C ALA A 515 15.58 -16.69 32.88
N LYS A 516 14.80 -17.76 33.12
CA LYS A 516 15.13 -19.13 32.71
C LYS A 516 14.52 -19.44 31.35
N LYS A 517 15.31 -19.99 30.43
CA LYS A 517 14.87 -20.41 29.09
C LYS A 517 13.86 -21.57 29.21
N VAL A 518 12.65 -21.38 28.69
CA VAL A 518 11.55 -22.36 28.74
C VAL A 518 11.37 -23.06 27.39
N LEU A 519 11.40 -22.30 26.30
CA LEU A 519 11.19 -22.81 24.95
C LEU A 519 11.93 -21.94 23.93
N GLU A 520 12.38 -22.55 22.84
CA GLU A 520 13.01 -21.89 21.70
C GLU A 520 12.27 -22.26 20.42
N VAL A 521 12.10 -21.29 19.53
CA VAL A 521 11.32 -21.38 18.31
C VAL A 521 12.20 -20.90 17.17
N SER A 522 12.83 -21.83 16.46
CA SER A 522 13.77 -21.57 15.36
C SER A 522 13.06 -21.16 14.06
N SER A 523 12.27 -20.09 14.11
CA SER A 523 11.64 -19.48 12.93
C SER A 523 11.47 -17.96 13.14
N PRO A 524 12.07 -17.11 12.28
CA PRO A 524 12.04 -15.65 12.44
C PRO A 524 10.64 -15.05 12.26
N THR A 525 9.73 -15.76 11.60
CA THR A 525 8.34 -15.33 11.35
C THR A 525 7.31 -16.01 12.25
N ALA A 526 7.73 -16.81 13.24
CA ALA A 526 6.81 -17.39 14.20
C ALA A 526 6.22 -16.30 15.10
N GLY A 527 4.88 -16.21 15.15
CA GLY A 527 4.13 -15.34 16.07
C GLY A 527 3.38 -16.10 17.17
N SER A 528 3.66 -17.41 17.34
CA SER A 528 3.12 -18.19 18.46
C SER A 528 3.89 -19.48 18.70
N ALA A 529 3.73 -20.04 19.90
CA ALA A 529 4.18 -21.38 20.26
C ALA A 529 3.26 -22.05 21.28
N LEU A 530 3.23 -23.38 21.26
CA LEU A 530 2.52 -24.18 22.27
C LEU A 530 3.48 -24.61 23.38
N LEU A 531 3.08 -24.34 24.61
CA LEU A 531 3.78 -24.71 25.84
C LEU A 531 3.09 -25.96 26.41
N GLY A 532 3.85 -27.06 26.53
CA GLY A 532 3.35 -28.32 27.08
C GLY A 532 3.32 -28.34 28.62
N PRO A 533 2.83 -29.45 29.21
CA PRO A 533 2.63 -29.55 30.67
C PRO A 533 3.90 -29.30 31.49
N SER A 534 5.06 -29.76 31.00
CA SER A 534 6.36 -29.56 31.64
C SER A 534 6.85 -28.12 31.59
N GLN A 535 6.55 -27.40 30.51
CA GLN A 535 6.85 -25.97 30.37
C GLN A 535 5.93 -25.12 31.28
N ILE A 536 4.62 -25.40 31.28
CA ILE A 536 3.63 -24.65 32.07
C ILE A 536 3.92 -24.71 33.57
N HIS A 537 4.44 -25.81 34.09
CA HIS A 537 4.81 -25.88 35.50
C HIS A 537 5.89 -24.85 35.89
N SER A 538 6.80 -24.52 34.96
CA SER A 538 7.80 -23.46 35.15
C SER A 538 7.20 -22.05 35.05
N LEU A 539 6.14 -21.87 34.25
CA LEU A 539 5.40 -20.61 34.14
C LEU A 539 4.51 -20.33 35.35
N LEU A 540 3.83 -21.34 35.90
CA LEU A 540 2.97 -21.21 37.09
C LEU A 540 3.76 -20.81 38.35
N ALA A 541 5.07 -21.04 38.36
CA ALA A 541 5.98 -20.65 39.43
C ALA A 541 6.69 -19.30 39.19
N ALA A 542 6.50 -18.68 38.02
CA ALA A 542 7.23 -17.48 37.60
C ALA A 542 6.40 -16.20 37.79
N GLN A 543 7.09 -15.07 38.00
CA GLN A 543 6.47 -13.74 38.06
C GLN A 543 6.56 -12.98 36.73
N GLU A 544 7.59 -13.23 35.93
CA GLU A 544 7.84 -12.55 34.66
C GLU A 544 7.94 -13.56 33.50
N LEU A 545 7.12 -13.37 32.47
CA LEU A 545 7.18 -14.07 31.19
C LEU A 545 7.66 -13.09 30.12
N THR A 546 8.77 -13.38 29.47
CA THR A 546 9.35 -12.53 28.41
C THR A 546 9.61 -13.34 27.15
N VAL A 547 9.43 -12.72 25.98
CA VAL A 547 9.80 -13.30 24.68
C VAL A 547 10.91 -12.46 24.09
N ARG A 548 11.96 -13.11 23.60
CA ARG A 548 13.17 -12.46 23.11
C ARG A 548 13.43 -12.87 21.67
N THR A 549 13.66 -11.90 20.79
CA THR A 549 14.17 -12.18 19.45
C THR A 549 15.57 -12.79 19.58
N THR A 550 15.84 -13.84 18.82
CA THR A 550 17.14 -14.51 18.78
C THR A 550 17.84 -14.20 17.45
N SER A 551 19.17 -14.06 17.52
CA SER A 551 20.02 -13.99 16.35
C SER A 551 21.09 -15.07 16.34
N SER A 552 21.67 -15.29 15.17
CA SER A 552 22.84 -16.18 14.98
C SER A 552 24.06 -15.80 15.84
N GLN A 553 24.12 -14.57 16.37
CA GLN A 553 25.18 -14.08 17.23
C GLN A 553 24.86 -14.21 18.75
N SER A 554 23.78 -14.92 19.12
CA SER A 554 23.28 -15.04 20.51
C SER A 554 22.85 -13.71 21.14
N LEU A 555 22.31 -12.79 20.34
CA LEU A 555 21.78 -11.51 20.81
C LEU A 555 20.31 -11.66 21.20
N PHE A 556 19.88 -10.90 22.21
CA PHE A 556 18.53 -10.94 22.76
C PHE A 556 18.01 -9.54 23.06
N SER A 557 16.87 -9.18 22.46
CA SER A 557 15.98 -8.12 22.96
C SER A 557 15.12 -8.63 24.12
N LYS A 558 14.59 -7.74 24.97
CA LYS A 558 13.65 -8.11 26.05
C LYS A 558 12.36 -7.30 25.90
N THR A 559 11.24 -8.00 25.74
CA THR A 559 9.89 -7.51 26.06
C THR A 559 9.42 -8.17 27.34
#